data_AF-A0A9E7HJ01-F1
#
_entry.id   AF-A0A9E7HJ01-F1
#
_cell.length_a   1.000
_cell.length_b   1.000
_cell.length_c   1.000
_cell.angle_alpha   90.00
_cell.angle_beta   90.00
_cell.angle_gamma   90.00
#
_symmetry.space_group_name_H-M   'P 1'
#
loop_
_entity.id
_entity.type
_entity.pdbx_description
1 polymer ?
#
loop_
_entity_poly.entity_id
_entity_poly.type
_entity_poly.pdbx_seq_one_letter_code
_entity_poly.pdbx_strand_id
1 'polypeptide(L)'
;MASRQMEEIQRKLELLNYPRSNAPAQSLLFAGVERYALLEWLFFRLLGDRSPFTQQNWQGDSMDRDEENTRIQHLAEIASFLGITSSVDTEAIQGKGSYEERVELLHLIVDLVEASQYADNPEWSVDEQLAKDVQLVDSIAEKQAQIFSEELKLFPADVQIQSVYPLPDISELELKLSEHSKKLSNLQQMVQELASKYDYNPNEDYTEVELKLRSHLESFLETVKYFNLIYTKEIRPWTHMMEVPQLHGFGPAANRLLEAYNTLLKGYLS
;
A
#
# COMPACT_ATOMS: atom_id res chain seq x y z
N MET A 1 -10.13 18.11 -28.22
CA MET A 1 -10.01 16.90 -27.36
C MET A 1 -8.77 17.03 -26.48
N ALA A 2 -7.59 17.28 -27.05
CA ALA A 2 -6.34 17.62 -26.36
C ALA A 2 -6.46 18.56 -25.14
N SER A 3 -7.08 19.75 -25.29
CA SER A 3 -7.24 20.71 -24.17
C SER A 3 -8.01 20.14 -22.98
N ARG A 4 -9.04 19.31 -23.23
CA ARG A 4 -9.89 18.76 -22.16
C ARG A 4 -9.15 17.72 -21.31
N GLN A 5 -8.29 16.91 -21.93
CA GLN A 5 -7.51 15.91 -21.19
C GLN A 5 -6.51 16.57 -20.23
N MET A 6 -5.89 17.68 -20.64
CA MET A 6 -5.00 18.43 -19.75
C MET A 6 -5.75 19.20 -18.66
N GLU A 7 -6.94 19.73 -18.95
CA GLU A 7 -7.82 20.32 -17.93
C GLU A 7 -8.22 19.28 -16.87
N GLU A 8 -8.51 18.04 -17.29
CA GLU A 8 -8.79 16.94 -16.38
C GLU A 8 -7.59 16.59 -15.50
N ILE A 9 -6.40 16.46 -16.09
CA ILE A 9 -5.15 16.23 -15.34
C ILE A 9 -4.94 17.35 -14.31
N GLN A 10 -5.07 18.62 -14.70
CA GLN A 10 -4.91 19.73 -13.76
C GLN A 10 -5.92 19.68 -12.61
N ARG A 11 -7.19 19.40 -12.91
CA ARG A 11 -8.22 19.23 -11.88
C ARG A 11 -7.87 18.10 -10.90
N LYS A 12 -7.38 16.96 -11.40
CA LYS A 12 -6.93 15.85 -10.55
C LYS A 12 -5.72 16.24 -9.71
N LEU A 13 -4.75 16.97 -10.27
CA LEU A 13 -3.59 17.46 -9.52
C LEU A 13 -3.98 18.43 -8.40
N GLU A 14 -4.99 19.27 -8.60
CA GLU A 14 -5.55 20.11 -7.54
C GLU A 14 -6.20 19.26 -6.44
N LEU A 15 -7.01 18.26 -6.81
CA LEU A 15 -7.65 17.34 -5.85
C LEU A 15 -6.62 16.56 -5.01
N LEU A 16 -5.53 16.12 -5.64
CA LEU A 16 -4.45 15.38 -4.97
C LEU A 16 -3.53 16.27 -4.12
N ASN A 17 -3.78 17.59 -4.10
CA ASN A 17 -2.98 18.61 -3.45
C ASN A 17 -1.54 18.67 -3.95
N TYR A 18 -1.34 18.64 -5.28
CA TYR A 18 -0.02 18.84 -5.88
C TYR A 18 0.49 20.27 -5.57
N PRO A 19 1.66 20.45 -4.93
CA PRO A 19 2.14 21.77 -4.51
C PRO A 19 2.35 22.79 -5.62
N ARG A 20 2.49 22.35 -6.87
CA ARG A 20 2.66 23.20 -8.06
C ARG A 20 1.54 23.01 -9.09
N SER A 21 0.32 22.74 -8.62
CA SER A 21 -0.86 22.58 -9.50
C SER A 21 -1.15 23.84 -10.34
N ASN A 22 -0.66 25.01 -9.92
CA ASN A 22 -0.76 26.27 -10.65
C ASN A 22 0.22 26.43 -11.83
N ALA A 23 1.15 25.48 -12.04
CA ALA A 23 2.05 25.51 -13.18
C ALA A 23 1.27 25.42 -14.51
N PRO A 24 1.73 26.08 -15.59
CA PRO A 24 1.08 25.98 -16.90
C PRO A 24 0.98 24.52 -17.36
N ALA A 25 -0.20 24.06 -17.79
CA ALA A 25 -0.42 22.67 -18.24
C ALA A 25 0.64 22.22 -19.27
N GLN A 26 1.03 23.13 -20.16
CA GLN A 26 2.03 22.87 -21.18
C GLN A 26 3.40 22.55 -20.60
N SER A 27 3.84 23.17 -19.50
CA SER A 27 5.17 22.88 -18.93
C SER A 27 5.29 21.49 -18.34
N LEU A 28 4.18 20.79 -18.11
CA LEU A 28 4.16 19.39 -17.66
C LEU A 28 4.43 18.41 -18.82
N LEU A 29 4.18 18.82 -20.06
CA LEU A 29 4.25 17.97 -21.25
C LEU A 29 5.65 17.88 -21.87
N PHE A 30 6.53 18.83 -21.58
CA PHE A 30 7.86 18.91 -22.16
C PHE A 30 8.94 18.73 -21.10
N ALA A 31 10.15 18.37 -21.53
CA ALA A 31 11.32 18.31 -20.67
C ALA A 31 11.49 19.63 -19.89
N GLY A 32 11.68 19.51 -18.59
CA GLY A 32 11.87 20.67 -17.72
C GLY A 32 11.53 20.38 -16.27
N VAL A 33 11.89 21.35 -15.43
CA VAL A 33 11.76 21.28 -13.97
C VAL A 33 10.34 20.93 -13.54
N GLU A 34 9.32 21.50 -14.18
CA GLU A 34 7.92 21.25 -13.80
C GLU A 34 7.47 19.82 -14.06
N ARG A 35 7.87 19.21 -15.19
CA ARG A 35 7.57 17.81 -15.50
C ARG A 35 8.27 16.87 -14.54
N TYR A 36 9.57 17.06 -14.31
CA TYR A 36 10.32 16.18 -13.40
C TYR A 36 9.88 16.36 -11.95
N ALA A 37 9.53 17.57 -11.54
CA ALA A 37 8.96 17.82 -10.22
C ALA A 37 7.64 17.06 -10.03
N LEU A 38 6.78 17.09 -11.04
CA LEU A 38 5.52 16.36 -11.01
C LEU A 38 5.75 14.85 -10.93
N LEU A 39 6.58 14.28 -11.81
CA LEU A 39 6.80 12.84 -11.88
C LEU A 39 7.39 12.28 -10.58
N GLU A 40 8.40 12.94 -10.03
CA GLU A 40 8.96 12.52 -8.74
C GLU A 40 7.94 12.65 -7.61
N TRP A 41 7.10 13.70 -7.61
CA TRP A 41 6.08 13.87 -6.58
C TRP A 41 5.03 12.77 -6.66
N LEU A 42 4.57 12.43 -7.88
CA LEU A 42 3.64 11.34 -8.11
C LEU A 42 4.23 10.00 -7.69
N PHE A 43 5.48 9.71 -8.06
CA PHE A 43 6.14 8.47 -7.65
C PHE A 43 6.43 8.43 -6.15
N PHE A 44 6.74 9.56 -5.53
CA PHE A 44 6.84 9.64 -4.07
C PHE A 44 5.50 9.31 -3.40
N ARG A 45 4.37 9.75 -3.96
CA ARG A 45 3.04 9.41 -3.44
C ARG A 45 2.74 7.90 -3.51
N LEU A 46 3.24 7.22 -4.53
CA LEU A 46 3.07 5.76 -4.67
C LEU A 46 4.04 4.96 -3.79
N LEU A 47 5.30 5.38 -3.72
CA LEU A 47 6.38 4.60 -3.12
C LEU A 47 6.69 4.98 -1.66
N GLY A 48 6.27 6.17 -1.20
CA GLY A 48 6.58 6.69 0.12
C GLY A 48 8.08 6.73 0.40
N ASP A 49 8.49 6.26 1.58
CA ASP A 49 9.90 6.23 2.02
C ASP A 49 10.80 5.30 1.19
N ARG A 50 10.22 4.47 0.30
CA ARG A 50 10.98 3.65 -0.66
C ARG A 50 11.35 4.41 -1.93
N SER A 51 10.78 5.61 -2.13
CA SER A 51 11.11 6.46 -3.27
C SER A 51 12.57 6.88 -3.22
N PRO A 52 13.31 6.85 -4.35
CA PRO A 52 14.65 7.45 -4.41
C PRO A 52 14.62 8.99 -4.34
N PHE A 53 13.43 9.60 -4.40
CA PHE A 53 13.22 11.05 -4.34
C PHE A 53 12.82 11.48 -2.93
N THR A 54 13.41 12.57 -2.42
CA THR A 54 13.06 13.14 -1.11
C THR A 54 12.08 14.30 -1.25
N GLN A 55 11.23 14.54 -0.24
CA GLN A 55 10.27 15.65 -0.25
C GLN A 55 10.90 17.06 -0.31
N GLN A 56 12.23 17.21 -0.19
CA GLN A 56 12.87 18.52 0.01
C GLN A 56 13.70 19.04 -1.17
N ASN A 57 13.96 18.25 -2.22
CA ASN A 57 14.86 18.64 -3.32
C ASN A 57 14.19 19.35 -4.51
N TRP A 58 13.04 19.99 -4.30
CA TRP A 58 12.28 20.61 -5.40
C TRP A 58 12.82 21.98 -5.84
N GLN A 59 13.70 22.60 -5.06
CA GLN A 59 14.29 23.90 -5.39
C GLN A 59 15.62 23.69 -6.10
N GLY A 60 15.61 23.93 -7.41
CA GLY A 60 16.79 23.84 -8.25
C GLY A 60 17.81 24.89 -7.84
N ASP A 61 18.97 24.41 -7.41
CA ASP A 61 20.22 25.14 -7.61
C ASP A 61 21.14 24.22 -8.41
N SER A 62 21.65 24.74 -9.53
CA SER A 62 22.59 24.14 -10.49
C SER A 62 22.87 22.63 -10.34
N MET A 63 21.94 21.77 -10.74
CA MET A 63 22.25 20.33 -10.89
C MET A 63 23.25 20.12 -12.02
N ASP A 64 24.25 19.29 -11.76
CA ASP A 64 25.15 18.83 -12.82
C ASP A 64 24.35 17.97 -13.82
N ARG A 65 24.76 17.98 -15.09
CA ARG A 65 24.08 17.23 -16.17
C ARG A 65 24.02 15.73 -15.86
N ASP A 66 25.03 15.22 -15.17
CA ASP A 66 25.09 13.81 -14.78
C ASP A 66 24.09 13.47 -13.67
N GLU A 67 23.79 14.41 -12.77
CA GLU A 67 22.76 14.25 -11.74
C GLU A 67 21.35 14.26 -12.36
N GLU A 68 21.11 15.15 -13.32
CA GLU A 68 19.85 15.19 -14.08
C GLU A 68 19.65 13.90 -14.90
N ASN A 69 20.68 13.39 -15.56
CA ASN A 69 20.61 12.12 -16.28
C ASN A 69 20.29 10.94 -15.35
N THR A 70 20.95 10.89 -14.18
CA THR A 70 20.68 9.85 -13.16
C THR A 70 19.26 9.94 -12.64
N ARG A 71 18.76 11.16 -12.41
CA ARG A 71 17.38 11.42 -12.01
C ARG A 71 16.37 10.92 -13.03
N ILE A 72 16.57 11.24 -14.31
CA ILE A 72 15.72 10.80 -15.42
C ILE A 72 15.74 9.27 -15.54
N GLN A 73 16.90 8.66 -15.35
CA GLN A 73 17.05 7.20 -15.36
C GLN A 73 16.22 6.53 -14.27
N HIS A 74 16.28 7.01 -13.02
CA HIS A 74 15.44 6.49 -11.94
C HIS A 74 13.94 6.65 -12.22
N LEU A 75 13.53 7.80 -12.77
CA LEU A 75 12.14 8.02 -13.18
C LEU A 75 11.68 7.00 -14.22
N ALA A 76 12.53 6.70 -15.21
CA ALA A 76 12.23 5.74 -16.27
C ALA A 76 12.16 4.30 -15.75
N GLU A 77 13.03 3.94 -14.81
CA GLU A 77 13.02 2.63 -14.15
C GLU A 77 11.76 2.42 -13.34
N ILE A 78 11.33 3.42 -12.57
CA ILE A 78 10.07 3.37 -11.80
C ILE A 78 8.87 3.27 -12.76
N ALA A 79 8.83 4.08 -13.82
CA ALA A 79 7.75 4.04 -14.80
C ALA A 79 7.62 2.66 -15.46
N SER A 80 8.76 2.05 -15.82
CA SER A 80 8.79 0.70 -16.39
C SER A 80 8.37 -0.36 -15.36
N PHE A 81 8.85 -0.24 -14.11
CA PHE A 81 8.50 -1.17 -13.03
C PHE A 81 6.99 -1.16 -12.72
N LEU A 82 6.38 0.03 -12.71
CA LEU A 82 4.95 0.21 -12.51
C LEU A 82 4.10 -0.13 -13.75
N GLY A 83 4.73 -0.50 -14.87
CA GLY A 83 4.05 -0.84 -16.11
C GLY A 83 3.41 0.35 -16.85
N ILE A 84 3.81 1.57 -16.51
CA ILE A 84 3.38 2.79 -17.22
C ILE A 84 4.04 2.84 -18.61
N THR A 85 5.30 2.40 -18.69
CA THR A 85 6.02 2.19 -19.95
C THR A 85 6.36 0.71 -20.12
N SER A 86 6.40 0.25 -21.37
CA SER A 86 6.71 -1.16 -21.69
C SER A 86 8.16 -1.55 -21.39
N SER A 87 9.06 -0.57 -21.30
CA SER A 87 10.47 -0.72 -20.96
C SER A 87 11.00 0.57 -20.31
N VAL A 88 12.27 0.56 -19.88
CA VAL A 88 12.94 1.73 -19.33
C VAL A 88 13.16 2.76 -20.44
N ASP A 89 12.30 3.78 -20.48
CA ASP A 89 12.26 4.78 -21.55
C ASP A 89 12.49 6.20 -20.98
N THR A 90 13.72 6.67 -21.09
CA THR A 90 14.10 8.02 -20.66
C THR A 90 13.56 9.11 -21.59
N GLU A 91 13.26 8.78 -22.85
CA GLU A 91 12.71 9.72 -23.82
C GLU A 91 11.26 10.07 -23.49
N ALA A 92 10.46 9.07 -23.11
CA ALA A 92 9.10 9.26 -22.63
C ALA A 92 9.07 10.13 -21.34
N ILE A 93 10.00 9.89 -20.40
CA ILE A 93 10.15 10.73 -19.20
C ILE A 93 10.53 12.17 -19.56
N GLN A 94 11.37 12.38 -20.56
CA GLN A 94 11.71 13.70 -21.08
C GLN A 94 10.58 14.37 -21.89
N GLY A 95 9.44 13.69 -22.11
CA GLY A 95 8.33 14.24 -22.88
C GLY A 95 8.63 14.32 -24.38
N LYS A 96 9.45 13.40 -24.91
CA LYS A 96 9.52 13.12 -26.36
C LYS A 96 8.31 12.29 -26.79
N GLY A 97 8.06 12.22 -28.09
CA GLY A 97 6.86 11.59 -28.68
C GLY A 97 5.81 12.61 -29.12
N SER A 98 4.66 12.12 -29.56
CA SER A 98 3.47 12.88 -29.92
C SER A 98 2.84 13.59 -28.71
N TYR A 99 1.91 14.51 -28.95
CA TYR A 99 1.19 15.18 -27.88
C TYR A 99 0.36 14.15 -27.08
N GLU A 100 -0.29 13.24 -27.80
CA GLU A 100 -1.13 12.18 -27.27
C GLU A 100 -0.35 11.27 -26.31
N GLU A 101 0.82 10.78 -26.72
CA GLU A 101 1.69 9.92 -25.88
C GLU A 101 2.11 10.61 -24.58
N ARG A 102 2.41 11.92 -24.63
CA ARG A 102 2.83 12.68 -23.44
C ARG A 102 1.69 12.89 -22.45
N VAL A 103 0.49 13.15 -22.98
CA VAL A 103 -0.73 13.33 -22.17
C VAL A 103 -1.13 11.99 -21.56
N GLU A 104 -1.11 10.91 -22.35
CA GLU A 104 -1.44 9.57 -21.90
C GLU A 104 -0.52 9.12 -20.76
N LEU A 105 0.79 9.33 -20.90
CA LEU A 105 1.75 9.02 -19.82
C LEU A 105 1.39 9.76 -18.52
N LEU A 106 1.11 11.07 -18.59
CA LEU A 106 0.73 11.83 -17.40
C LEU A 106 -0.60 11.33 -16.81
N HIS A 107 -1.57 11.03 -17.67
CA HIS A 107 -2.88 10.54 -17.27
C HIS A 107 -2.76 9.21 -16.51
N LEU A 108 -2.00 8.25 -17.04
CA LEU A 108 -1.77 6.94 -16.41
C LEU A 108 -1.18 7.08 -14.99
N ILE A 109 -0.20 7.96 -14.81
CA ILE A 109 0.45 8.14 -13.51
C ILE A 109 -0.47 8.85 -12.51
N VAL A 110 -1.18 9.89 -12.96
CA VAL A 110 -2.12 10.62 -12.09
C VAL A 110 -3.28 9.73 -11.66
N ASP A 111 -3.83 8.95 -12.57
CA ASP A 111 -4.89 7.97 -12.27
C ASP A 111 -4.40 6.92 -11.28
N LEU A 112 -3.17 6.43 -11.45
CA LEU A 112 -2.60 5.46 -10.52
C LEU A 112 -2.46 6.04 -9.10
N VAL A 113 -2.03 7.30 -8.98
CA VAL A 113 -1.92 8.00 -7.69
C VAL A 113 -3.28 8.34 -7.07
N GLU A 114 -4.28 8.64 -7.90
CA GLU A 114 -5.66 8.85 -7.46
C GLU A 114 -6.27 7.56 -6.93
N ALA A 115 -6.16 6.47 -7.70
CA ALA A 115 -6.63 5.15 -7.31
C ALA A 115 -5.93 4.63 -6.04
N SER A 116 -4.66 5.00 -5.80
CA SER A 116 -3.98 4.61 -4.57
C SER A 116 -4.45 5.37 -3.32
N GLN A 117 -5.22 6.45 -3.48
CA GLN A 117 -5.69 7.30 -2.37
C GLN A 117 -7.16 7.12 -2.06
N TYR A 118 -7.96 6.88 -3.10
CA TYR A 118 -9.39 6.70 -2.99
C TYR A 118 -9.72 5.25 -3.35
N ALA A 119 -10.08 4.46 -2.33
CA ALA A 119 -10.46 3.07 -2.53
C ALA A 119 -11.82 2.95 -3.23
N ASP A 120 -12.75 3.88 -2.92
CA ASP A 120 -14.10 3.88 -3.45
C ASP A 120 -14.30 5.05 -4.42
N ASN A 121 -14.85 4.76 -5.59
CA ASN A 121 -15.29 5.81 -6.51
C ASN A 121 -16.72 6.25 -6.15
N PRO A 122 -16.95 7.52 -5.74
CA PRO A 122 -18.28 7.99 -5.34
C PRO A 122 -19.29 8.04 -6.49
N GLU A 123 -18.84 7.97 -7.75
CA GLU A 123 -19.71 7.93 -8.92
C GLU A 123 -20.13 6.51 -9.31
N TRP A 124 -19.42 5.47 -8.83
CA TRP A 124 -19.75 4.09 -9.15
C TRP A 124 -20.78 3.51 -8.20
N SER A 125 -21.67 2.69 -8.75
CA SER A 125 -22.52 1.82 -7.94
C SER A 125 -21.68 0.74 -7.22
N VAL A 126 -22.24 0.17 -6.16
CA VAL A 126 -21.57 -0.91 -5.40
C VAL A 126 -21.20 -2.10 -6.30
N ASP A 127 -22.07 -2.45 -7.25
CA ASP A 127 -21.82 -3.55 -8.20
C ASP A 127 -20.68 -3.23 -9.18
N GLU A 128 -20.59 -1.99 -9.64
CA GLU A 128 -19.52 -1.52 -10.53
C GLU A 128 -18.17 -1.48 -9.81
N GLN A 129 -18.15 -0.97 -8.58
CA GLN A 129 -16.94 -0.97 -7.74
C GLN A 129 -16.46 -2.41 -7.50
N LEU A 130 -17.36 -3.33 -7.11
CA LEU A 130 -17.02 -4.73 -6.89
C LEU A 130 -16.43 -5.39 -8.15
N ALA A 131 -17.03 -5.14 -9.33
CA ALA A 131 -16.53 -5.69 -10.59
C ALA A 131 -15.12 -5.17 -10.91
N LYS A 132 -14.84 -3.89 -10.64
CA LYS A 132 -13.52 -3.28 -10.84
C LYS A 132 -12.48 -3.80 -9.86
N ASP A 133 -12.85 -3.96 -8.59
CA ASP A 133 -11.96 -4.50 -7.56
C ASP A 133 -11.59 -5.95 -7.85
N VAL A 134 -12.56 -6.78 -8.27
CA VAL A 134 -12.29 -8.16 -8.70
C VAL A 134 -11.33 -8.18 -9.90
N GLN A 135 -11.58 -7.34 -10.90
CA GLN A 135 -10.69 -7.23 -12.07
C GLN A 135 -9.26 -6.80 -11.67
N LEU A 136 -9.13 -5.89 -10.70
CA LEU A 136 -7.84 -5.45 -10.19
C LEU A 136 -7.12 -6.60 -9.46
N VAL A 137 -7.82 -7.34 -8.61
CA VAL A 137 -7.26 -8.50 -7.90
C VAL A 137 -6.79 -9.57 -8.88
N ASP A 138 -7.57 -9.86 -9.92
CA ASP A 138 -7.19 -10.81 -10.97
C ASP A 138 -5.92 -10.33 -11.72
N SER A 139 -5.86 -9.04 -12.03
CA SER A 139 -4.69 -8.43 -12.70
C SER A 139 -3.43 -8.49 -11.81
N ILE A 140 -3.57 -8.25 -10.50
CA ILE A 140 -2.48 -8.38 -9.53
C ILE A 140 -2.02 -9.84 -9.45
N ALA A 141 -2.94 -10.79 -9.39
CA ALA A 141 -2.61 -12.22 -9.34
C ALA A 141 -1.87 -12.66 -10.62
N GLU A 142 -2.29 -12.19 -11.79
CA GLU A 142 -1.60 -12.45 -13.06
C GLU A 142 -0.19 -11.85 -13.06
N LYS A 143 -0.03 -10.62 -12.58
CA LYS A 143 1.29 -9.99 -12.47
C LYS A 143 2.20 -10.69 -11.48
N GLN A 144 1.69 -11.14 -10.34
CA GLN A 144 2.44 -11.98 -9.41
C GLN A 144 2.86 -13.29 -10.08
N ALA A 145 1.96 -13.96 -10.80
CA ALA A 145 2.29 -15.17 -11.54
C ALA A 145 3.39 -14.94 -12.59
N GLN A 146 3.38 -13.79 -13.28
CA GLN A 146 4.44 -13.39 -14.22
C GLN A 146 5.78 -13.15 -13.49
N ILE A 147 5.77 -12.43 -12.36
CA ILE A 147 6.96 -12.15 -11.54
C ILE A 147 7.62 -13.43 -11.00
N PHE A 148 6.81 -14.41 -10.62
CA PHE A 148 7.27 -15.71 -10.11
C PHE A 148 7.36 -16.79 -11.20
N SER A 149 7.20 -16.41 -12.48
CA SER A 149 7.36 -17.34 -13.60
C SER A 149 8.83 -17.75 -13.77
N GLU A 150 9.06 -18.92 -14.36
CA GLU A 150 10.43 -19.41 -14.64
C GLU A 150 11.22 -18.51 -15.61
N GLU A 151 10.53 -17.66 -16.37
CA GLU A 151 11.11 -16.71 -17.33
C GLU A 151 11.73 -15.48 -16.63
N LEU A 152 11.15 -15.04 -15.51
CA LEU A 152 11.65 -13.93 -14.69
C LEU A 152 12.42 -14.49 -13.47
N LYS A 153 13.64 -14.99 -13.70
CA LYS A 153 14.54 -15.44 -12.63
C LYS A 153 15.06 -14.24 -11.82
N LEU A 154 14.26 -13.78 -10.86
CA LEU A 154 14.65 -12.73 -9.91
C LEU A 154 15.77 -13.16 -8.96
N PHE A 155 16.01 -14.47 -8.85
CA PHE A 155 17.02 -15.04 -7.98
C PHE A 155 18.17 -15.65 -8.79
N PRO A 156 19.44 -15.44 -8.39
CA PRO A 156 20.58 -16.19 -8.91
C PRO A 156 20.31 -17.69 -8.84
N ALA A 157 20.86 -18.48 -9.77
CA ALA A 157 20.67 -19.93 -9.82
C ALA A 157 21.04 -20.66 -8.51
N ASP A 158 21.87 -20.03 -7.67
CA ASP A 158 22.37 -20.56 -6.41
C ASP A 158 21.51 -20.21 -5.18
N VAL A 159 20.49 -19.36 -5.33
CA VAL A 159 19.55 -19.07 -4.25
C VAL A 159 18.50 -20.17 -4.20
N GLN A 160 18.75 -21.16 -3.35
CA GLN A 160 17.71 -22.08 -2.91
C GLN A 160 16.73 -21.30 -2.04
N ILE A 161 15.58 -20.93 -2.60
CA ILE A 161 14.45 -20.47 -1.80
C ILE A 161 13.99 -21.68 -0.99
N GLN A 162 14.51 -21.82 0.23
CA GLN A 162 13.80 -22.55 1.25
C GLN A 162 12.53 -21.74 1.50
N SER A 163 11.41 -22.16 0.91
CA SER A 163 10.11 -21.57 1.21
C SER A 163 9.93 -21.65 2.72
N VAL A 164 10.10 -20.52 3.41
CA VAL A 164 10.00 -20.42 4.88
C VAL A 164 8.60 -20.83 5.35
N TYR A 165 7.63 -20.85 4.43
CA TYR A 165 6.30 -21.37 4.64
C TYR A 165 6.13 -22.68 3.88
N PRO A 166 5.82 -23.80 4.58
CA PRO A 166 5.34 -24.98 3.89
C PRO A 166 4.07 -24.60 3.12
N LEU A 167 3.98 -25.03 1.87
CA LEU A 167 2.75 -24.93 1.09
C LEU A 167 1.61 -25.55 1.91
N PRO A 168 0.49 -24.84 2.13
CA PRO A 168 -0.63 -25.37 2.87
C PRO A 168 -1.13 -26.66 2.21
N ASP A 169 -1.52 -27.64 3.02
CA ASP A 169 -2.06 -28.89 2.48
C ASP A 169 -3.33 -28.62 1.67
N ILE A 170 -3.45 -29.28 0.51
CA ILE A 170 -4.60 -29.10 -0.40
C ILE A 170 -5.88 -29.45 0.34
N SER A 171 -5.86 -30.48 1.19
CA SER A 171 -7.01 -30.89 1.99
C SER A 171 -7.46 -29.81 2.98
N GLU A 172 -6.52 -29.05 3.55
CA GLU A 172 -6.83 -27.92 4.45
C GLU A 172 -7.46 -26.75 3.68
N LEU A 173 -6.98 -26.49 2.46
CA LEU A 173 -7.54 -25.45 1.59
C LEU A 173 -8.95 -25.81 1.11
N GLU A 174 -9.19 -27.06 0.71
CA GLU A 174 -10.52 -27.57 0.35
C GLU A 174 -11.49 -27.51 1.54
N LEU A 175 -11.02 -27.85 2.74
CA LEU A 175 -11.80 -27.73 3.97
C LEU A 175 -12.20 -26.26 4.24
N LYS A 176 -11.24 -25.33 4.16
CA LYS A 176 -11.53 -23.90 4.34
C LYS A 176 -12.47 -23.36 3.27
N LEU A 177 -12.31 -23.77 2.02
CA LEU A 177 -13.22 -23.39 0.93
C LEU A 177 -14.65 -23.85 1.24
N SER A 178 -14.82 -25.08 1.72
CA SER A 178 -16.11 -25.63 2.14
C SER A 178 -16.71 -24.84 3.32
N GLU A 179 -15.91 -24.52 4.34
CA GLU A 179 -16.34 -23.70 5.47
C GLU A 179 -16.80 -22.30 5.04
N HIS A 180 -16.02 -21.63 4.18
CA HIS A 180 -16.34 -20.31 3.67
C HIS A 180 -17.57 -20.33 2.75
N SER A 181 -17.70 -21.33 1.89
CA SER A 181 -18.88 -21.52 1.02
C SER A 181 -20.15 -21.70 1.85
N LYS A 182 -20.07 -22.47 2.95
CA LYS A 182 -21.19 -22.64 3.89
C LYS A 182 -21.55 -21.35 4.61
N LYS A 183 -20.55 -20.58 5.07
CA LYS A 183 -20.77 -19.26 5.68
C LYS A 183 -21.43 -18.29 4.70
N LEU A 184 -20.97 -18.25 3.45
CA LEU A 184 -21.53 -17.40 2.40
C LEU A 184 -23.00 -17.74 2.17
N SER A 185 -23.32 -19.03 2.02
CA SER A 185 -24.70 -19.50 1.83
C SER A 185 -25.61 -19.13 3.00
N ASN A 186 -25.13 -19.28 4.25
CA ASN A 186 -25.87 -18.85 5.44
C ASN A 186 -26.13 -17.34 5.45
N LEU A 187 -25.13 -16.52 5.10
CA LEU A 187 -25.27 -15.07 5.06
C LEU A 187 -26.23 -14.63 3.96
N GLN A 188 -26.16 -15.24 2.76
CA GLN A 188 -27.11 -15.00 1.69
C GLN A 188 -28.54 -15.32 2.14
N GLN A 189 -28.74 -16.43 2.86
CA GLN A 189 -30.05 -16.76 3.42
C GLN A 189 -30.51 -15.71 4.43
N MET A 190 -29.64 -15.27 5.35
CA MET A 190 -29.98 -14.22 6.31
C MET A 190 -30.35 -12.90 5.62
N VAL A 191 -29.61 -12.51 4.58
CA VAL A 191 -29.92 -11.31 3.79
C VAL A 191 -31.28 -11.45 3.10
N GLN A 192 -31.56 -12.60 2.50
CA GLN A 192 -32.86 -12.87 1.88
C GLN A 192 -34.02 -12.84 2.90
N GLU A 193 -33.79 -13.38 4.09
CA GLU A 193 -34.76 -13.34 5.19
C GLU A 193 -34.98 -11.93 5.72
N LEU A 194 -33.95 -11.08 5.76
CA LEU A 194 -34.08 -9.68 6.16
C LEU A 194 -34.79 -8.87 5.06
N ALA A 195 -34.39 -9.03 3.80
CA ALA A 195 -35.00 -8.35 2.65
C ALA A 195 -36.48 -8.72 2.47
N SER A 196 -36.88 -9.94 2.85
CA SER A 196 -38.31 -10.34 2.82
C SER A 196 -39.13 -9.84 4.01
N LYS A 197 -38.48 -9.42 5.11
CA LYS A 197 -39.15 -8.91 6.32
C LYS A 197 -39.29 -7.40 6.34
N TYR A 198 -38.42 -6.68 5.63
CA TYR A 198 -38.38 -5.23 5.62
C TYR A 198 -38.40 -4.72 4.18
N ASP A 199 -39.46 -3.99 3.81
CA ASP A 199 -39.49 -3.25 2.55
C ASP A 199 -38.47 -2.11 2.61
N TYR A 200 -37.57 -2.05 1.63
CA TYR A 200 -36.60 -0.95 1.53
C TYR A 200 -37.33 0.39 1.43
N ASN A 201 -37.27 1.18 2.49
CA ASN A 201 -37.88 2.51 2.55
C ASN A 201 -36.77 3.58 2.49
N PRO A 202 -36.54 4.22 1.33
CA PRO A 202 -35.53 5.27 1.20
C PRO A 202 -35.86 6.55 1.99
N ASN A 203 -37.05 6.65 2.58
CA ASN A 203 -37.47 7.74 3.47
C ASN A 203 -37.62 7.28 4.93
N GLU A 204 -37.00 6.17 5.31
CA GLU A 204 -36.99 5.70 6.70
C GLU A 204 -36.28 6.73 7.59
N ASP A 205 -36.94 7.08 8.69
CA ASP A 205 -36.43 8.09 9.61
C ASP A 205 -35.32 7.49 10.48
N TYR A 206 -34.08 7.62 10.02
CA TYR A 206 -32.89 7.12 10.71
C TYR A 206 -32.48 7.97 11.91
N THR A 207 -33.22 9.04 12.26
CA THR A 207 -32.81 9.98 13.33
C THR A 207 -32.59 9.29 14.67
N GLU A 208 -33.43 8.33 15.05
CA GLU A 208 -33.27 7.59 16.32
C GLU A 208 -32.03 6.69 16.31
N VAL A 209 -31.79 5.98 15.20
CA VAL A 209 -30.64 5.08 15.04
C VAL A 209 -29.33 5.89 14.97
N GLU A 210 -29.32 6.99 14.22
CA GLU A 210 -28.19 7.91 14.13
C GLU A 210 -27.87 8.51 15.51
N LEU A 211 -28.88 8.95 16.26
CA LEU A 211 -28.70 9.49 17.61
C LEU A 211 -28.10 8.44 18.55
N LYS A 212 -28.58 7.20 18.47
CA LYS A 212 -28.05 6.08 19.27
C LYS A 212 -26.60 5.74 18.90
N LEU A 213 -26.26 5.78 17.62
CA LEU A 213 -24.90 5.58 17.12
C LEU A 213 -23.97 6.70 17.59
N ARG A 214 -24.39 7.97 17.45
CA ARG A 214 -23.64 9.13 17.95
C ARG A 214 -23.38 9.03 19.45
N SER A 215 -24.39 8.67 20.24
CA SER A 215 -24.24 8.49 21.68
C SER A 215 -23.24 7.37 22.04
N HIS A 216 -23.24 6.26 21.29
CA HIS A 216 -22.24 5.20 21.47
C HIS A 216 -20.82 5.67 21.12
N LEU A 217 -20.66 6.39 20.01
CA LEU A 217 -19.35 6.90 19.58
C LEU A 217 -18.79 7.94 20.54
N GLU A 218 -19.64 8.80 21.11
CA GLU A 218 -19.24 9.76 22.15
C GLU A 218 -18.76 9.06 23.42
N SER A 219 -19.51 8.06 23.89
CA SER A 219 -19.11 7.25 25.05
C SER A 219 -17.79 6.49 24.82
N PHE A 220 -17.61 5.95 23.60
CA PHE A 220 -16.35 5.31 23.22
C PHE A 220 -15.18 6.29 23.18
N LEU A 221 -15.37 7.47 22.57
CA LEU A 221 -14.35 8.53 22.55
C LEU A 221 -13.95 8.97 23.95
N GLU A 222 -14.92 9.08 24.86
CA GLU A 222 -14.66 9.40 26.27
C GLU A 222 -13.83 8.30 26.95
N THR A 223 -14.19 7.03 26.72
CA THR A 223 -13.43 5.87 27.22
C THR A 223 -11.98 5.87 26.71
N VAL A 224 -11.77 6.14 25.42
CA VAL A 224 -10.43 6.23 24.81
C VAL A 224 -9.62 7.38 25.40
N LYS A 225 -10.26 8.53 25.68
CA LYS A 225 -9.60 9.67 26.34
C LYS A 225 -9.13 9.29 27.76
N TYR A 226 -9.97 8.62 28.54
CA TYR A 226 -9.59 8.12 29.87
C TYR A 226 -8.47 7.09 29.78
N PHE A 227 -8.54 6.16 28.84
CA PHE A 227 -7.48 5.18 28.62
C PHE A 227 -6.15 5.86 28.28
N ASN A 228 -6.16 6.84 27.37
CA ASN A 228 -4.95 7.56 26.98
C ASN A 228 -4.37 8.38 28.16
N LEU A 229 -5.24 8.97 28.98
CA LEU A 229 -4.83 9.65 30.21
C LEU A 229 -4.12 8.70 31.16
N ILE A 230 -4.73 7.54 31.47
CA ILE A 230 -4.15 6.50 32.34
C ILE A 230 -2.84 5.99 31.74
N TYR A 231 -2.83 5.66 30.45
CA TYR A 231 -1.62 5.19 29.77
C TYR A 231 -0.48 6.20 29.89
N THR A 232 -0.74 7.47 29.59
CA THR A 232 0.30 8.51 29.55
C THR A 232 0.76 8.92 30.95
N LYS A 233 -0.15 9.03 31.91
CA LYS A 233 0.14 9.54 33.26
C LYS A 233 0.57 8.45 34.24
N GLU A 234 0.05 7.24 34.08
CA GLU A 234 0.26 6.15 35.04
C GLU A 234 1.12 5.05 34.43
N ILE A 235 0.81 4.53 33.24
CA ILE A 235 1.52 3.34 32.73
C ILE A 235 2.90 3.70 32.15
N ARG A 236 2.96 4.73 31.30
CA ARG A 236 4.16 5.13 30.54
C ARG A 236 5.35 5.50 31.44
N PRO A 237 5.19 6.24 32.55
CA PRO A 237 6.30 6.52 33.45
C PRO A 237 6.87 5.26 34.10
N TRP A 238 6.02 4.30 34.48
CA TRP A 238 6.48 3.04 35.06
C TRP A 238 7.26 2.18 34.05
N THR A 239 6.82 2.16 32.79
CA THR A 239 7.55 1.42 31.74
C THR A 239 8.89 2.07 31.35
N HIS A 240 9.06 3.38 31.58
CA HIS A 240 10.33 4.07 31.33
C HIS A 240 11.24 4.15 32.55
N MET A 241 10.72 3.96 33.77
CA MET A 241 11.52 3.94 35.02
C MET A 241 12.04 2.55 35.39
N MET A 242 11.57 1.48 34.74
CA MET A 242 12.20 0.17 34.86
C MET A 242 13.36 0.11 33.86
N GLU A 243 14.58 0.39 34.32
CA GLU A 243 15.76 -0.15 33.64
C GLU A 243 15.53 -1.66 33.50
N VAL A 244 15.58 -2.15 32.25
CA VAL A 244 15.48 -3.58 31.96
C VAL A 244 16.47 -4.30 32.89
N PRO A 245 16.05 -5.27 33.72
CA PRO A 245 17.00 -6.05 34.50
C PRO A 245 17.98 -6.69 33.51
N GLN A 246 19.22 -6.20 33.48
CA GLN A 246 20.24 -6.83 32.67
C GLN A 246 20.50 -8.20 33.30
N LEU A 247 19.99 -9.26 32.67
CA LEU A 247 20.39 -10.62 33.01
C LEU A 247 21.89 -10.73 32.69
N HIS A 248 22.74 -10.57 33.70
CA HIS A 248 24.14 -10.96 33.57
C HIS A 248 24.17 -12.43 33.17
N GLY A 249 24.94 -12.75 32.12
CA GLY A 249 25.10 -14.12 31.64
C GLY A 249 25.41 -15.08 32.81
N PHE A 250 24.96 -16.33 32.68
CA PHE A 250 25.10 -17.35 33.72
C PHE A 250 26.47 -17.29 34.40
N GLY A 251 26.47 -17.01 35.71
CA GLY A 251 27.70 -16.91 36.48
C GLY A 251 28.49 -18.23 36.51
N PRO A 252 29.74 -18.23 36.98
CA PRO A 252 30.64 -19.39 36.91
C PRO A 252 30.05 -20.67 37.53
N ALA A 253 29.17 -20.54 38.53
CA ALA A 253 28.48 -21.67 39.15
C ALA A 253 27.42 -22.32 38.23
N ALA A 254 26.68 -21.51 37.47
CA ALA A 254 25.68 -21.99 36.53
C ALA A 254 26.34 -22.64 35.30
N ASN A 255 27.47 -22.12 34.83
CA ASN A 255 28.25 -22.78 33.77
C ASN A 255 28.80 -24.13 34.21
N ARG A 256 29.29 -24.26 35.45
CA ARG A 256 29.72 -25.57 36.00
C ARG A 256 28.58 -26.58 36.08
N LEU A 257 27.37 -26.14 36.44
CA LEU A 257 26.18 -26.99 36.44
C LEU A 257 25.80 -27.44 35.03
N LEU A 258 25.85 -26.53 34.06
CA LEU A 258 25.59 -26.82 32.65
C LEU A 258 26.61 -27.82 32.09
N GLU A 259 27.89 -27.66 32.39
CA GLU A 259 28.94 -28.61 32.01
C GLU A 259 28.71 -29.99 32.64
N ALA A 260 28.45 -30.05 33.94
CA ALA A 260 28.17 -31.31 34.64
C ALA A 260 26.95 -32.04 34.05
N TYR A 261 25.90 -31.29 33.71
CA TYR A 261 24.71 -31.83 33.07
C TYR A 261 25.00 -32.39 31.67
N ASN A 262 25.76 -31.65 30.86
CA ASN A 262 26.18 -32.12 29.53
C ASN A 262 27.07 -33.36 29.59
N THR A 263 27.95 -33.48 30.59
CA THR A 263 28.76 -34.68 30.82
C THR A 263 27.90 -35.88 31.20
N LEU A 264 26.90 -35.69 32.08
CA LEU A 264 25.93 -36.73 32.42
C LEU A 264 25.11 -37.18 31.21
N LEU A 265 24.66 -36.23 30.38
CA LEU A 265 23.91 -36.50 29.15
C LEU A 265 24.73 -37.31 28.13
N LYS A 266 26.01 -36.96 27.96
CA LYS A 266 26.93 -37.73 27.11
C LYS A 266 27.15 -39.15 27.63
N GLY A 267 27.27 -39.32 28.95
CA GLY A 267 27.41 -40.64 29.57
C GLY A 267 26.13 -41.48 29.55
N TYR A 268 24.95 -40.87 29.35
CA TYR A 268 23.67 -41.57 29.20
C TYR A 268 23.37 -41.97 27.74
N LEU A 269 24.06 -41.37 26.77
CA LEU A 269 23.89 -41.59 25.33
C LEU A 269 25.02 -42.44 24.71
N SER A 270 25.92 -42.99 25.54
CA SER A 270 27.01 -43.90 25.19
C SER A 270 26.87 -45.21 25.94
#